data_AF-A0A2W6CVS9-F1
#
_entry.id   AF-A0A2W6CVS9-F1
#
_cell.length_a   1.000
_cell.length_b   1.000
_cell.length_c   1.000
_cell.angle_alpha   90.00
_cell.angle_beta   90.00
_cell.angle_gamma   90.00
#
_symmetry.space_group_name_H-M   'P 1'
#
loop_
_entity.id
_entity.type
_entity.pdbx_description
1 polymer ?
#
loop_
_entity_poly.entity_id
_entity_poly.type
_entity_poly.pdbx_seq_one_letter_code
_entity_poly.pdbx_strand_id
1 'polypeptide(L)'
;MNDEPAIATLRRVMNAETRGHRLDPGLASAAWTDAHATRPRRIRTWLAVAASVVAVAGVAATLTFTRGEDSTTPPAGSSACTGNISTATLPTWARAGFSPAGLHTPHVFSANGEIVGILFVELRARQPEGTNNKILWVAKDGYGTLHITAQLEGSDTTATRTVSLGPSIVDLPAAGCWQMTLTWPGHSDTIAFRYR
;
A
#
# COMPACT_ATOMS: atom_id res chain seq x y z
N MET A 1 39.56 4.79 -24.59
CA MET A 1 40.42 4.17 -23.55
C MET A 1 39.44 3.40 -22.67
N ASN A 2 39.47 2.08 -22.70
CA ASN A 2 38.38 1.24 -22.19
C ASN A 2 38.58 0.94 -20.69
N ASP A 3 37.64 1.37 -19.85
CA ASP A 3 37.65 1.23 -18.38
C ASP A 3 37.19 -0.14 -17.86
N GLU A 4 37.05 -1.12 -18.75
CA GLU A 4 36.69 -2.51 -18.47
C GLU A 4 37.51 -3.16 -17.33
N PRO A 5 38.86 -3.01 -17.27
CA PRO A 5 39.64 -3.61 -16.19
C PRO A 5 39.39 -2.92 -14.83
N ALA A 6 39.05 -1.63 -14.81
CA ALA A 6 38.73 -0.90 -13.58
C ALA A 6 37.37 -1.34 -13.02
N ILE A 7 36.37 -1.51 -13.88
CA ILE A 7 35.04 -2.00 -13.51
C ILE A 7 35.12 -3.45 -12.99
N ALA A 8 35.91 -4.32 -13.64
CA ALA A 8 36.10 -5.70 -13.20
C ALA A 8 36.79 -5.78 -11.82
N THR A 9 37.67 -4.84 -11.52
CA THR A 9 38.37 -4.75 -10.23
C THR A 9 37.42 -4.27 -9.13
N LEU A 10 36.64 -3.22 -9.39
CA LEU A 10 35.62 -2.73 -8.45
C LEU A 10 34.58 -3.80 -8.11
N ARG A 11 34.09 -4.54 -9.10
CA ARG A 11 33.16 -5.66 -8.87
C ARG A 11 33.77 -6.75 -7.99
N ARG A 12 35.05 -7.09 -8.18
CA ARG A 12 35.73 -8.09 -7.36
C ARG A 12 35.88 -7.65 -5.91
N VAL A 13 36.26 -6.39 -5.68
CA VAL A 13 36.40 -5.84 -4.32
C VAL A 13 35.05 -5.80 -3.62
N MET A 14 34.02 -5.24 -4.27
CA MET A 14 32.65 -5.21 -3.72
C MET A 14 32.13 -6.62 -3.38
N ASN A 15 32.33 -7.59 -4.27
CA ASN A 15 31.86 -8.96 -4.06
C ASN A 15 32.64 -9.70 -2.95
N ALA A 16 33.88 -9.31 -2.68
CA ALA A 16 34.67 -9.86 -1.57
C ALA A 16 34.20 -9.27 -0.24
N GLU A 17 33.94 -7.96 -0.21
CA GLU A 17 33.49 -7.24 0.99
C GLU A 17 32.05 -7.64 1.39
N THR A 18 31.16 -7.81 0.40
CA THR A 18 29.79 -8.30 0.62
C THR A 18 29.75 -9.74 1.13
N ARG A 19 30.77 -10.56 0.83
CA ARG A 19 30.84 -11.96 1.29
C ARG A 19 31.21 -12.09 2.77
N GLY A 20 31.87 -11.08 3.34
CA GLY A 20 32.27 -11.03 4.75
C GLY A 20 31.19 -10.47 5.68
N HIS A 21 30.33 -9.60 5.17
CA HIS A 21 29.20 -9.06 5.92
C HIS A 21 28.00 -10.01 5.81
N ARG A 22 27.86 -10.92 6.80
CA ARG A 22 26.54 -11.44 7.14
C ARG A 22 25.67 -10.22 7.46
N LEU A 23 24.81 -9.83 6.52
CA LEU A 23 23.73 -8.89 6.80
C LEU A 23 22.91 -9.53 7.91
N ASP A 24 23.09 -9.08 9.14
CA ASP A 24 22.26 -9.49 10.26
C ASP A 24 20.86 -8.90 10.00
N PRO A 25 19.85 -9.73 9.70
CA PRO A 25 18.51 -9.24 9.43
C PRO A 25 17.91 -8.49 10.64
N GLY A 26 18.39 -8.76 11.85
CA GLY A 26 18.04 -8.03 13.05
C GLY A 26 18.59 -6.60 13.06
N LEU A 27 19.86 -6.41 12.67
CA LEU A 27 20.46 -5.08 12.56
C LEU A 27 19.83 -4.25 11.42
N ALA A 28 19.51 -4.88 10.29
CA ALA A 28 18.78 -4.21 9.22
C ALA A 28 17.39 -3.77 9.71
N SER A 29 16.63 -4.67 10.36
CA SER A 29 15.32 -4.34 10.92
C SER A 29 15.40 -3.22 11.97
N ALA A 30 16.41 -3.26 12.85
CA ALA A 30 16.66 -2.25 13.87
C ALA A 30 17.01 -0.88 13.26
N ALA A 31 17.86 -0.85 12.23
CA ALA A 31 18.20 0.37 11.50
C ALA A 31 17.00 0.96 10.77
N TRP A 32 16.13 0.11 10.19
CA TRP A 32 14.86 0.55 9.61
C TRP A 32 13.93 1.14 10.68
N THR A 33 13.81 0.51 11.86
CA THR A 33 12.98 1.07 12.95
C THR A 33 13.53 2.39 13.49
N ASP A 34 14.84 2.54 13.65
CA ASP A 34 15.46 3.79 14.14
C ASP A 34 15.32 4.94 13.13
N ALA A 35 15.50 4.65 11.84
CA ALA A 35 15.31 5.62 10.76
C ALA A 35 13.86 6.13 10.67
N HIS A 36 12.88 5.33 11.11
CA HIS A 36 11.46 5.71 11.11
C HIS A 36 10.94 6.22 12.47
N ALA A 37 11.60 5.87 13.58
CA ALA A 37 11.31 6.41 14.91
C ALA A 37 11.75 7.88 15.05
N THR A 38 12.72 8.33 14.25
CA THR A 38 13.26 9.69 14.27
C THR A 38 12.45 10.67 13.41
N ARG A 39 11.14 10.79 13.67
CA ARG A 39 10.40 12.02 13.36
C ARG A 39 10.28 12.87 14.62
N PRO A 40 10.88 14.07 14.70
CA PRO A 40 10.70 14.94 15.86
C PRO A 40 9.21 15.31 15.98
N ARG A 41 8.60 14.96 17.12
CA ARG A 41 7.29 15.45 17.54
C ARG A 41 7.31 16.97 17.55
N ARG A 42 6.86 17.62 16.47
CA ARG A 42 6.44 19.02 16.55
C ARG A 42 5.13 19.05 17.34
N ILE A 43 5.27 19.16 18.65
CA ILE A 43 4.21 19.53 19.58
C ILE A 43 3.66 20.86 19.09
N ARG A 44 2.50 20.83 18.43
CA ARG A 44 1.67 22.01 18.19
C ARG A 44 0.67 22.09 19.33
N THR A 45 1.09 22.71 20.41
CA THR A 45 0.20 23.35 21.39
C THR A 45 -0.54 24.48 20.68
N TRP A 46 -1.80 24.24 20.33
CA TRP A 46 -2.75 25.33 20.09
C TRP A 46 -3.81 25.25 21.19
N LEU A 47 -3.71 26.21 22.10
CA LEU A 47 -4.70 26.51 23.11
C LEU A 47 -6.00 26.93 22.44
N ALA A 48 -7.10 26.40 22.98
CA ALA A 48 -8.46 26.78 22.64
C ALA A 48 -8.73 28.26 22.93
N VAL A 49 -9.50 28.91 22.05
CA VAL A 49 -10.33 30.07 22.41
C VAL A 49 -11.72 29.81 21.86
N ALA A 50 -12.69 29.73 22.78
CA ALA A 50 -14.11 29.62 22.55
C ALA A 50 -14.79 31.00 22.63
N ALA A 51 -15.88 31.20 21.88
CA ALA A 51 -17.10 32.00 22.17
C ALA A 51 -17.76 32.39 20.83
N SER A 52 -18.87 31.77 20.39
CA SER A 52 -20.29 32.00 20.76
C SER A 52 -20.91 33.25 20.11
N VAL A 53 -22.01 33.09 19.33
CA VAL A 53 -23.34 33.72 19.51
C VAL A 53 -24.37 33.11 18.53
N VAL A 54 -25.58 32.90 19.05
CA VAL A 54 -26.81 32.27 18.55
C VAL A 54 -27.63 33.20 17.64
N ALA A 55 -28.36 32.64 16.65
CA ALA A 55 -29.66 33.17 16.24
C ALA A 55 -30.57 32.09 15.61
N VAL A 56 -31.81 32.04 16.09
CA VAL A 56 -32.89 31.09 15.83
C VAL A 56 -33.79 31.58 14.69
N ALA A 57 -34.17 30.69 13.78
CA ALA A 57 -35.43 30.68 13.01
C ALA A 57 -35.43 29.37 12.18
N GLY A 58 -36.38 28.43 12.20
CA GLY A 58 -37.80 28.52 12.51
C GLY A 58 -38.62 28.34 11.23
N VAL A 59 -38.71 27.13 10.67
CA VAL A 59 -39.84 26.72 9.79
C VAL A 59 -40.09 25.22 9.96
N ALA A 60 -41.26 24.89 10.51
CA ALA A 60 -41.85 23.58 10.49
C ALA A 60 -42.44 23.30 9.10
N ALA A 61 -42.02 22.21 8.46
CA ALA A 61 -42.74 21.62 7.34
C ALA A 61 -42.65 20.10 7.47
N THR A 62 -43.71 19.52 8.02
CA THR A 62 -43.99 18.08 7.98
C THR A 62 -44.20 17.65 6.54
N LEU A 63 -43.24 16.90 5.98
CA LEU A 63 -43.46 16.09 4.78
C LEU A 63 -43.19 14.64 5.15
N THR A 64 -44.27 13.87 5.22
CA THR A 64 -44.28 12.42 5.28
C THR A 64 -43.64 11.87 4.00
N PHE A 65 -42.37 11.47 4.07
CA PHE A 65 -41.74 10.68 3.02
C PHE A 65 -41.88 9.19 3.37
N THR A 66 -42.81 8.54 2.69
CA THR A 66 -42.85 7.08 2.56
C THR A 66 -41.54 6.64 1.92
N ARG A 67 -40.64 6.03 2.71
CA ARG A 67 -39.45 5.38 2.17
C ARG A 67 -39.89 4.06 1.57
N GLY A 68 -40.16 4.06 0.26
CA GLY A 68 -40.15 2.84 -0.52
C GLY A 68 -38.76 2.23 -0.46
N GLU A 69 -38.68 0.96 -0.11
CA GLU A 69 -37.50 0.12 -0.35
C GLU A 69 -37.36 -0.07 -1.86
N ASP A 70 -36.81 0.93 -2.54
CA ASP A 70 -36.22 0.72 -3.85
C ASP A 70 -34.92 -0.05 -3.63
N SER A 71 -35.03 -1.38 -3.75
CA SER A 71 -33.91 -2.26 -4.05
C SER A 71 -33.39 -1.89 -5.45
N THR A 72 -32.66 -0.78 -5.51
CA THR A 72 -31.89 -0.41 -6.69
C THR A 72 -30.70 -1.35 -6.74
N THR A 73 -30.81 -2.39 -7.57
CA THR A 73 -29.66 -3.13 -8.07
C THR A 73 -28.65 -2.10 -8.58
N PRO A 74 -27.43 -2.02 -8.01
CA PRO A 74 -26.43 -1.10 -8.51
C PRO A 74 -26.21 -1.38 -10.00
N PRO A 75 -26.13 -0.36 -10.86
CA PRO A 75 -25.68 -0.57 -12.23
C PRO A 75 -24.35 -1.33 -12.17
N ALA A 76 -24.13 -2.27 -13.10
CA ALA A 76 -22.86 -2.99 -13.21
C ALA A 76 -21.72 -1.97 -13.31
N GLY A 77 -21.14 -1.67 -12.15
CA GLY A 77 -20.19 -0.60 -11.97
C GLY A 77 -18.91 -0.94 -12.73
N SER A 78 -18.21 0.09 -13.19
CA SER A 78 -16.85 -0.10 -13.69
C SER A 78 -16.03 -0.90 -12.67
N SER A 79 -15.34 -1.95 -13.13
CA SER A 79 -14.60 -2.84 -12.22
C SER A 79 -13.67 -2.03 -11.32
N ALA A 80 -13.56 -2.41 -10.05
CA ALA A 80 -12.67 -1.74 -9.10
C ALA A 80 -11.18 -1.76 -9.55
N CYS A 81 -10.85 -2.63 -10.51
CA CYS A 81 -9.51 -2.77 -11.07
C CYS A 81 -9.23 -1.94 -12.33
N THR A 82 -10.20 -1.21 -12.87
CA THR A 82 -9.98 -0.44 -14.10
C THR A 82 -9.08 0.76 -13.83
N GLY A 83 -7.91 0.82 -14.48
CA GLY A 83 -7.04 2.01 -14.49
C GLY A 83 -6.33 2.32 -13.17
N ASN A 84 -6.22 1.35 -12.25
CA ASN A 84 -5.73 1.62 -10.90
C ASN A 84 -4.23 1.35 -10.68
N ILE A 85 -3.55 0.71 -11.63
CA ILE A 85 -2.09 0.59 -11.62
C ILE A 85 -1.50 1.86 -12.19
N SER A 86 -0.87 2.65 -11.33
CA SER A 86 -0.13 3.86 -11.65
C SER A 86 1.34 3.54 -11.89
N THR A 87 1.95 4.24 -12.84
CA THR A 87 3.41 4.29 -13.05
C THR A 87 3.99 5.69 -12.82
N ALA A 88 3.19 6.59 -12.24
CA ALA A 88 3.64 7.92 -11.84
C ALA A 88 4.72 7.84 -10.75
N THR A 89 5.36 8.96 -10.47
CA THR A 89 6.32 9.05 -9.36
C THR A 89 5.62 8.75 -8.03
N LEU A 90 6.24 7.90 -7.21
CA LEU A 90 5.76 7.60 -5.87
C LEU A 90 5.74 8.88 -5.00
N PRO A 91 4.74 9.03 -4.11
CA PRO A 91 4.70 10.15 -3.19
C PRO A 91 5.90 10.11 -2.24
N THR A 92 6.27 11.27 -1.70
CA THR A 92 7.50 11.43 -0.91
C THR A 92 7.57 10.51 0.30
N TRP A 93 6.43 10.15 0.90
CA TRP A 93 6.34 9.23 2.03
C TRP A 93 6.51 7.75 1.62
N ALA A 94 6.24 7.40 0.36
CA ALA A 94 6.31 6.02 -0.15
C ALA A 94 7.59 5.70 -0.95
N ARG A 95 8.41 6.72 -1.25
CA ARG A 95 9.58 6.57 -2.14
C ARG A 95 10.91 6.35 -1.41
N ALA A 96 10.89 6.19 -0.08
CA ALA A 96 12.10 5.87 0.67
C ALA A 96 12.70 4.54 0.17
N GLY A 97 14.03 4.51 -0.03
CA GLY A 97 14.72 3.34 -0.58
C GLY A 97 14.69 3.21 -2.11
N PHE A 98 13.95 4.07 -2.83
CA PHE A 98 13.98 4.11 -4.30
C PHE A 98 15.00 5.11 -4.81
N SER A 99 15.90 4.66 -5.68
CA SER A 99 16.89 5.50 -6.37
C SER A 99 16.97 5.12 -7.86
N PRO A 100 16.86 6.09 -8.79
CA PRO A 100 16.55 7.50 -8.55
C PRO A 100 15.11 7.67 -8.03
N ALA A 101 14.86 8.72 -7.24
CA ALA A 101 13.57 8.93 -6.55
C ALA A 101 12.38 9.26 -7.48
N GLY A 102 12.59 9.26 -8.80
CA GLY A 102 11.59 9.44 -9.85
C GLY A 102 11.38 8.19 -10.71
N LEU A 103 11.80 7.01 -10.24
CA LEU A 103 11.61 5.77 -10.99
C LEU A 103 10.10 5.47 -11.15
N HIS A 104 9.67 5.27 -12.40
CA HIS A 104 8.35 4.76 -12.76
C HIS A 104 8.18 3.35 -12.20
N THR A 105 7.59 3.26 -11.01
CA THR A 105 7.40 2.00 -10.31
C THR A 105 5.92 1.64 -10.34
N PRO A 106 5.50 0.51 -10.92
CA PRO A 106 4.10 0.09 -10.90
C PRO A 106 3.59 0.01 -9.46
N HIS A 107 2.53 0.75 -9.15
CA HIS A 107 1.95 0.78 -7.82
C HIS A 107 0.45 1.06 -7.88
N VAL A 108 -0.23 0.70 -6.80
CA VAL A 108 -1.66 0.91 -6.62
C VAL A 108 -1.88 1.64 -5.31
N PHE A 109 -2.71 2.67 -5.34
CA PHE A 109 -3.18 3.33 -4.14
C PHE A 109 -4.41 2.62 -3.61
N SER A 110 -4.47 2.50 -2.29
CA SER A 110 -5.71 2.23 -1.60
C SER A 110 -6.72 3.38 -1.78
N ALA A 111 -7.99 3.11 -1.51
CA ALA A 111 -9.10 4.02 -1.76
C ALA A 111 -8.95 5.36 -1.03
N ASN A 112 -8.45 5.35 0.20
CA ASN A 112 -8.19 6.58 0.96
C ASN A 112 -6.74 7.08 0.82
N GLY A 113 -5.89 6.36 0.09
CA GLY A 113 -4.49 6.73 -0.13
C GLY A 113 -3.62 6.60 1.13
N GLU A 114 -4.05 5.82 2.12
CA GLU A 114 -3.35 5.65 3.39
C GLU A 114 -2.29 4.53 3.32
N ILE A 115 -2.36 3.68 2.29
CA ILE A 115 -1.38 2.66 1.98
C ILE A 115 -1.19 2.49 0.47
N VAL A 116 0.05 2.25 0.05
CA VAL A 116 0.41 1.93 -1.34
C VAL A 116 0.92 0.50 -1.42
N GLY A 117 0.42 -0.24 -2.41
CA GLY A 117 0.99 -1.52 -2.83
C GLY A 117 1.89 -1.30 -4.04
N ILE A 118 3.20 -1.44 -3.87
CA ILE A 118 4.19 -1.35 -4.95
C ILE A 118 4.40 -2.74 -5.54
N LEU A 119 4.19 -2.90 -6.84
CA LEU A 119 4.22 -4.17 -7.53
C LEU A 119 5.60 -4.41 -8.11
N PHE A 120 6.32 -5.42 -7.63
CA PHE A 120 7.64 -5.77 -8.17
C PHE A 120 7.56 -6.64 -9.43
N VAL A 121 6.40 -7.24 -9.66
CA VAL A 121 6.12 -8.10 -10.80
C VAL A 121 4.69 -7.86 -11.28
N GLU A 122 4.40 -8.28 -12.51
CA GLU A 122 3.01 -8.48 -12.91
C GLU A 122 2.42 -9.64 -12.10
N LEU A 123 1.31 -9.37 -11.40
CA LEU A 123 0.72 -10.34 -10.49
C LEU A 123 -0.03 -11.42 -11.25
N ARG A 124 0.18 -12.68 -10.87
CA ARG A 124 -0.32 -13.86 -11.57
C ARG A 124 -0.86 -14.91 -10.60
N ALA A 125 -2.00 -15.51 -10.93
CA ALA A 125 -2.56 -16.60 -10.16
C ALA A 125 -1.82 -17.93 -10.41
N ARG A 126 -1.36 -18.14 -11.65
CA ARG A 126 -0.49 -19.28 -12.00
C ARG A 126 0.88 -18.75 -12.36
N GLN A 127 1.87 -19.15 -11.57
CA GLN A 127 3.24 -18.67 -11.71
C GLN A 127 4.16 -19.82 -12.12
N PRO A 128 5.25 -19.55 -12.87
CA PRO A 128 6.31 -20.52 -13.05
C PRO A 128 6.83 -21.05 -11.72
N GLU A 129 7.29 -22.30 -11.71
CA GLU A 129 7.89 -22.90 -10.52
C GLU A 129 9.05 -22.05 -9.99
N GLY A 130 9.12 -21.88 -8.66
CA GLY A 130 10.15 -21.07 -8.00
C GLY A 130 9.95 -19.55 -8.10
N THR A 131 8.82 -19.08 -8.63
CA THR A 131 8.47 -17.64 -8.65
C THR A 131 7.30 -17.34 -7.71
N ASN A 132 7.22 -16.09 -7.23
CA ASN A 132 6.22 -15.64 -6.26
C ASN A 132 5.70 -14.24 -6.64
N ASN A 133 4.44 -13.93 -6.35
CA ASN A 133 3.93 -12.56 -6.42
C ASN A 133 4.54 -11.72 -5.31
N LYS A 134 5.22 -10.63 -5.65
CA LYS A 134 5.85 -9.76 -4.65
C LYS A 134 5.28 -8.35 -4.68
N ILE A 135 4.84 -7.90 -3.50
CA ILE A 135 4.27 -6.57 -3.25
C ILE A 135 5.03 -5.94 -2.09
N LEU A 136 5.46 -4.69 -2.24
CA LEU A 136 5.95 -3.87 -1.15
C LEU A 136 4.80 -2.98 -0.64
N TRP A 137 4.35 -3.24 0.59
CA TRP A 137 3.32 -2.47 1.25
C TRP A 137 3.93 -1.30 2.02
N VAL A 138 3.58 -0.08 1.65
CA VAL A 138 4.04 1.12 2.35
C VAL A 138 2.83 1.85 2.87
N ALA A 139 2.63 1.84 4.19
CA ALA A 139 1.63 2.67 4.84
C ALA A 139 2.17 4.09 5.03
N LYS A 140 1.29 5.06 4.93
CA LYS A 140 1.60 6.47 5.19
C LYS A 140 1.93 6.70 6.66
N ASP A 141 1.19 6.03 7.54
CA ASP A 141 1.39 6.01 8.98
C ASP A 141 1.17 4.57 9.53
N GLY A 142 1.91 4.26 10.60
CA GLY A 142 1.88 2.94 11.25
C GLY A 142 2.93 1.95 10.73
N TYR A 143 3.09 0.87 11.48
CA TYR A 143 4.01 -0.24 11.17
C TYR A 143 3.44 -1.54 11.76
N GLY A 144 4.06 -2.68 11.42
CA GLY A 144 3.72 -3.99 11.99
C GLY A 144 2.93 -4.87 11.03
N THR A 145 2.05 -5.69 11.59
CA THR A 145 1.30 -6.71 10.85
C THR A 145 0.20 -6.07 10.00
N LEU A 146 0.14 -6.48 8.73
CA LEU A 146 -0.91 -6.19 7.78
C LEU A 146 -1.76 -7.45 7.57
N HIS A 147 -3.03 -7.38 7.93
CA HIS A 147 -4.01 -8.40 7.54
C HIS A 147 -4.73 -7.98 6.27
N ILE A 148 -4.89 -8.93 5.36
CA ILE A 148 -5.48 -8.75 4.04
C ILE A 148 -6.61 -9.75 3.90
N THR A 149 -7.82 -9.26 3.65
CA THR A 149 -8.96 -10.08 3.24
C THR A 149 -9.31 -9.72 1.81
N ALA A 150 -9.14 -10.66 0.88
CA ALA A 150 -9.33 -10.47 -0.56
C ALA A 150 -10.59 -11.20 -1.04
N GLN A 151 -11.37 -10.53 -1.88
CA GLN A 151 -12.57 -11.04 -2.55
C GLN A 151 -12.38 -10.91 -4.06
N LEU A 152 -12.61 -12.01 -4.80
CA LEU A 152 -12.62 -11.98 -6.26
C LEU A 152 -13.94 -11.38 -6.74
N GLU A 153 -13.87 -10.35 -7.58
CA GLU A 153 -15.04 -9.69 -8.14
C GLU A 153 -15.89 -10.66 -8.98
N GLY A 154 -17.20 -10.66 -8.74
CA GLY A 154 -18.16 -11.54 -9.43
C GLY A 154 -18.09 -13.01 -9.03
N SER A 155 -17.45 -13.34 -7.91
CA SER A 155 -17.32 -14.70 -7.37
C SER A 155 -17.42 -14.68 -5.85
N ASP A 156 -17.72 -15.82 -5.22
CA ASP A 156 -17.60 -16.02 -3.77
C ASP A 156 -16.17 -16.40 -3.33
N THR A 157 -15.21 -16.40 -4.25
CA THR A 157 -13.82 -16.80 -3.94
C THR A 157 -13.12 -15.75 -3.06
N THR A 158 -12.79 -16.13 -1.83
CA THR A 158 -12.03 -15.31 -0.89
C THR A 158 -10.62 -15.85 -0.63
N ALA A 159 -9.70 -14.97 -0.20
CA ALA A 159 -8.42 -15.37 0.36
C ALA A 159 -7.99 -14.42 1.49
N THR A 160 -7.36 -14.96 2.53
CA THR A 160 -6.80 -14.18 3.64
C THR A 160 -5.29 -14.31 3.68
N ARG A 161 -4.58 -13.21 3.95
CA ARG A 161 -3.13 -13.18 4.15
C ARG A 161 -2.80 -12.34 5.37
N THR A 162 -1.77 -12.75 6.10
CA THR A 162 -1.18 -11.97 7.19
C THR A 162 0.29 -11.80 6.87
N VAL A 163 0.70 -10.56 6.66
CA VAL A 163 2.07 -10.19 6.25
C VAL A 163 2.55 -9.02 7.09
N SER A 164 3.78 -8.55 6.90
CA SER A 164 4.22 -7.28 7.48
C SER A 164 3.97 -6.13 6.51
N LEU A 165 3.76 -4.93 7.04
CA LEU A 165 4.07 -3.72 6.27
C LEU A 165 5.53 -3.79 5.82
N GLY A 166 5.78 -3.62 4.53
CA GLY A 166 7.05 -3.94 3.87
C GLY A 166 6.93 -4.97 2.74
N PRO A 167 8.07 -5.50 2.26
CA PRO A 167 8.11 -6.48 1.16
C PRO A 167 7.45 -7.80 1.58
N SER A 168 6.48 -8.27 0.79
CA SER A 168 5.69 -9.46 1.10
C SER A 168 5.41 -10.31 -0.14
N ILE A 169 5.30 -11.62 0.06
CA ILE A 169 4.77 -12.55 -0.94
C ILE A 169 3.26 -12.65 -0.76
N VAL A 170 2.50 -12.38 -1.83
CA VAL A 170 1.03 -12.35 -1.79
C VAL A 170 0.46 -13.09 -2.98
N ASP A 171 0.30 -14.40 -2.84
CA ASP A 171 -0.30 -15.25 -3.87
C ASP A 171 -1.79 -15.43 -3.63
N LEU A 172 -2.59 -15.33 -4.70
CA LEU A 172 -4.03 -15.49 -4.70
C LEU A 172 -4.44 -16.63 -5.64
N PRO A 173 -5.52 -17.35 -5.32
CA PRO A 173 -5.81 -18.65 -5.95
C PRO A 173 -6.33 -18.55 -7.40
N ALA A 174 -6.77 -17.36 -7.83
CA ALA A 174 -7.44 -17.19 -9.11
C ALA A 174 -7.07 -15.86 -9.77
N ALA A 175 -7.10 -15.86 -11.11
CA ALA A 175 -6.94 -14.65 -11.90
C ALA A 175 -8.23 -13.83 -11.85
N GLY A 176 -8.11 -12.51 -11.97
CA GLY A 176 -9.23 -11.58 -11.98
C GLY A 176 -8.99 -10.35 -11.11
N CYS A 177 -10.06 -9.56 -10.96
CA CYS A 177 -10.03 -8.36 -10.14
C CYS A 177 -10.24 -8.73 -8.67
N TRP A 178 -9.25 -8.46 -7.84
CA TRP A 178 -9.34 -8.68 -6.40
C TRP A 178 -9.58 -7.36 -5.69
N GLN A 179 -10.65 -7.30 -4.90
CA GLN A 179 -10.86 -6.23 -3.92
C GLN A 179 -10.36 -6.72 -2.57
N MET A 180 -9.54 -5.93 -1.90
CA MET A 180 -8.87 -6.30 -0.66
C MET A 180 -9.19 -5.28 0.41
N THR A 181 -9.61 -5.77 1.57
CA THR A 181 -9.65 -4.99 2.80
C THR A 181 -8.33 -5.19 3.54
N LEU A 182 -7.69 -4.08 3.87
CA LEU A 182 -6.40 -4.00 4.54
C LEU A 182 -6.63 -3.48 5.95
N THR A 183 -6.01 -4.13 6.95
CA THR A 183 -6.04 -3.65 8.34
C THR A 183 -4.66 -3.80 8.97
N TRP A 184 -4.19 -2.75 9.62
CA TRP A 184 -2.92 -2.70 10.37
C TRP A 184 -3.15 -1.87 11.65
N PRO A 185 -2.20 -1.81 12.60
CA PRO A 185 -2.45 -1.22 13.92
C PRO A 185 -3.02 0.20 13.86
N GLY A 186 -4.29 0.37 14.20
CA GLY A 186 -4.99 1.67 14.22
C GLY A 186 -5.56 2.15 12.89
N HIS A 187 -5.47 1.35 11.82
CA HIS A 187 -5.84 1.77 10.46
C HIS A 187 -6.53 0.66 9.67
N SER A 188 -7.34 1.07 8.68
CA SER A 188 -7.90 0.20 7.66
C SER A 188 -8.10 0.98 6.36
N ASP A 189 -7.95 0.29 5.23
CA ASP A 189 -8.26 0.84 3.92
C ASP A 189 -8.67 -0.30 2.96
N THR A 190 -9.18 0.04 1.78
CA THR A 190 -9.45 -0.92 0.72
C THR A 190 -8.56 -0.66 -0.48
N ILE A 191 -8.15 -1.71 -1.16
CA ILE A 191 -7.38 -1.62 -2.40
C ILE A 191 -7.90 -2.67 -3.36
N ALA A 192 -7.93 -2.35 -4.65
CA ALA A 192 -8.26 -3.33 -5.67
C ALA A 192 -7.11 -3.42 -6.66
N PHE A 193 -6.83 -4.58 -7.25
CA PHE A 193 -5.97 -4.73 -8.43
C PHE A 193 -6.09 -6.12 -9.03
N ARG A 194 -5.63 -6.27 -10.27
CA ARG A 194 -5.84 -7.48 -11.06
C ARG A 194 -4.68 -8.46 -10.92
N TYR A 195 -5.00 -9.73 -10.73
CA TYR A 195 -4.11 -10.87 -10.97
C TYR A 195 -4.42 -11.44 -12.36
N ARG A 196 -3.38 -11.83 -13.10
CA ARG A 196 -3.51 -12.45 -14.43
C ARG A 196 -3.36 -13.97 -14.41
#